data_AF-R8Y9G4-F1
#
_entry.id   AF-R8Y9G4-F1
#
_cell.length_a   1.000
_cell.length_b   1.000
_cell.length_c   1.000
_cell.angle_alpha   90.00
_cell.angle_beta   90.00
_cell.angle_gamma   90.00
#
_symmetry.space_group_name_H-M   'P 1'
#
loop_
_entity.id
_entity.type
_entity.pdbx_description
1 polymer ?
#
loop_
_entity_poly.entity_id
_entity_poly.type
_entity_poly.pdbx_seq_one_letter_code
_entity_poly.pdbx_strand_id
1 'polypeptide(L)' 'MKLYRYLTGPDDSAFCARVTKALNHGWELYEAPTMTFNGTHVIVGQAICKTIDENYDPEMDILDVLKNNA' A
#
# COMPACT_ATOMS: atom_id res chain seq x y z
N MET A 1 0.35 -7.57 -14.53
CA MET A 1 0.58 -6.13 -14.31
C MET A 1 1.15 -5.90 -12.92
N LYS A 2 1.67 -4.70 -12.64
CA LYS A 2 2.20 -4.34 -11.32
C LYS A 2 1.18 -3.45 -10.59
N LEU A 3 0.54 -4.00 -9.58
CA LEU A 3 -0.34 -3.25 -8.68
C LEU A 3 0.50 -2.32 -7.80
N TYR A 4 -0.03 -1.12 -7.57
CA TYR A 4 0.56 -0.13 -6.69
C TYR A 4 -0.47 0.32 -5.67
N ARG A 5 -0.06 0.42 -4.40
CA ARG A 5 -0.88 1.01 -3.35
C ARG A 5 0.01 1.84 -2.43
N TYR A 6 -0.44 3.05 -2.11
CA TYR A 6 0.22 3.92 -1.16
C TYR A 6 -0.54 3.92 0.16
N LEU A 7 0.06 3.32 1.19
CA LEU A 7 -0.49 3.30 2.54
C LEU A 7 -0.04 4.57 3.26
N THR A 8 -0.99 5.31 3.84
CA THR A 8 -0.69 6.50 4.66
C THR A 8 -1.48 6.48 5.96
N GLY A 9 -0.93 7.07 7.02
CA GLY A 9 -1.58 7.21 8.32
C GLY A 9 -0.61 7.64 9.41
N PRO A 10 -1.11 7.80 10.65
CA PRO A 10 -0.25 8.06 11.80
C PRO A 10 0.80 6.96 12.01
N ASP A 11 1.94 7.32 12.59
CA ASP A 11 2.94 6.36 13.07
C ASP A 11 2.43 5.61 14.30
N ASP A 12 1.63 4.56 14.06
CA ASP A 12 0.99 3.77 15.10
C ASP A 12 0.91 2.27 14.78
N SER A 13 0.47 1.49 15.77
CA SER A 13 0.30 0.04 15.63
C SER A 13 -0.69 -0.36 14.53
N ALA A 14 -1.68 0.48 14.21
CA ALA A 14 -2.64 0.20 13.15
C ALA A 14 -2.00 0.37 11.77
N PHE A 15 -1.10 1.34 11.59
CA PHE A 15 -0.28 1.46 10.38
C PHE A 15 0.60 0.22 10.20
N CYS A 16 1.33 -0.18 11.23
CA CYS A 16 2.16 -1.38 11.22
C CYS A 16 1.35 -2.63 10.84
N ALA A 17 0.18 -2.82 11.45
CA ALA A 17 -0.70 -3.96 11.15
C ALA A 17 -1.14 -4.02 9.68
N ARG A 18 -1.44 -2.88 9.05
CA ARG A 18 -1.80 -2.83 7.61
C ARG A 18 -0.63 -3.20 6.71
N VAL A 19 0.58 -2.71 7.01
CA VAL A 19 1.79 -3.07 6.26
C VAL A 19 2.09 -4.56 6.43
N THR A 20 2.08 -5.06 7.66
CA THR A 20 2.28 -6.49 7.95
C THR A 20 1.26 -7.36 7.21
N LYS A 21 -0.02 -6.99 7.22
CA LYS A 21 -1.05 -7.72 6.46
C LYS A 21 -0.72 -7.78 4.97
N ALA A 22 -0.38 -6.65 4.37
CA ALA A 22 -0.04 -6.59 2.95
C ALA A 22 1.16 -7.50 2.62
N LEU A 23 2.23 -7.45 3.42
CA LEU A 23 3.41 -8.30 3.23
C LEU A 23 3.05 -9.80 3.27
N ASN A 24 2.20 -10.20 4.21
CA ASN A 24 1.73 -11.59 4.29
C ASN A 24 0.82 -12.00 3.12
N HIS A 25 0.26 -11.05 2.39
CA HIS A 25 -0.57 -11.27 1.20
C HIS A 25 0.24 -11.19 -0.11
N GLY A 26 1.57 -11.26 -0.02
CA GLY A 26 2.47 -11.27 -1.18
C GLY A 26 2.69 -9.89 -1.80
N TRP A 27 2.43 -8.83 -1.04
CA TRP A 27 2.89 -7.49 -1.42
C TRP A 27 4.34 -7.28 -1.01
N GLU A 28 5.04 -6.43 -1.74
CA GLU A 28 6.43 -6.06 -1.50
C GLU A 28 6.52 -4.57 -1.18
N LEU A 29 7.45 -4.20 -0.29
CA LEU A 29 7.74 -2.79 -0.03
C LEU A 29 8.40 -2.18 -1.26
N TYR A 30 7.93 -1.01 -1.67
CA TYR A 30 8.62 -0.19 -2.64
C TYR A 30 9.43 0.88 -1.91
N GLU A 31 10.75 0.67 -1.86
CA GLU A 31 11.72 1.57 -1.26
C GLU A 31 11.43 1.92 0.22
N ALA A 32 12.19 2.89 0.74
CA ALA A 32 12.04 3.40 2.09
C ALA A 32 10.70 4.15 2.29
N PRO A 33 10.11 4.10 3.50
CA PRO A 33 8.93 4.90 3.81
C PRO A 33 9.25 6.40 3.81
N THR A 34 8.21 7.19 3.60
CA THR A 34 8.24 8.64 3.76
C THR A 34 7.59 9.02 5.09
N MET A 35 8.12 10.04 5.77
CA MET A 35 7.55 10.52 7.03
C MET A 35 7.46 12.04 7.02
N THR A 36 6.36 12.58 7.55
CA THR A 36 6.16 14.02 7.72
C THR A 36 5.42 14.30 9.03
N PHE A 37 5.54 15.51 9.58
CA PHE A 37 4.82 15.92 10.78
C PHE A 37 3.71 16.89 10.39
N ASN A 38 2.46 16.61 10.77
CA ASN A 38 1.30 17.44 10.42
C ASN A 38 0.95 18.51 11.47
N GLY A 39 1.80 18.74 12.47
CA GLY A 39 1.53 19.64 13.60
C GLY A 39 0.98 18.93 14.85
N THR A 40 0.56 17.66 14.74
CA THR A 40 0.08 16.87 15.88
C THR A 40 0.66 15.46 15.91
N HIS A 41 0.74 14.81 14.75
CA HIS A 41 1.23 13.43 14.61
C HIS A 41 2.28 13.35 13.51
N VAL A 42 3.18 12.37 13.67
CA VAL A 42 4.00 11.89 12.57
C VAL A 42 3.10 11.06 11.66
N ILE A 43 3.06 11.43 10.39
CA ILE A 43 2.34 10.72 9.33
C ILE A 43 3.38 9.96 8.51
N VAL A 44 3.16 8.65 8.39
CA VAL A 44 3.99 7.73 7.62
C VAL A 44 3.29 7.41 6.30
N GLY A 45 4.08 7.30 5.25
CA GLY A 45 3.67 6.81 3.94
C GLY A 45 4.55 5.63 3.55
N GLN A 46 3.94 4.52 3.12
CA GLN A 46 4.63 3.35 2.60
C GLN A 46 4.00 2.94 1.28
N ALA A 47 4.80 2.96 0.21
CA ALA A 47 4.41 2.37 -1.06
C ALA A 47 4.60 0.85 -1.01
N ILE A 48 3.62 0.13 -1.54
CA ILE A 48 3.68 -1.32 -1.72
C ILE A 48 3.30 -1.69 -3.15
N CYS A 49 3.95 -2.72 -3.67
CA CYS A 49 3.71 -3.25 -5.01
C CYS A 49 3.37 -4.74 -4.97
N LYS A 50 2.62 -5.22 -5.95
CA LYS A 50 2.39 -6.66 -6.15
C LYS A 50 2.30 -6.98 -7.62
N THR A 51 2.99 -8.02 -8.05
CA THR A 51 2.91 -8.50 -9.43
C THR A 51 1.79 -9.52 -9.53
N ILE A 52 0.89 -9.33 -10.50
CA ILE A 52 -0.22 -10.25 -10.79
C ILE A 52 -0.20 -10.64 -12.27
N ASP A 53 -0.75 -11.82 -12.58
CA ASP A 53 -0.81 -12.37 -13.94
C ASP A 53 -2.10 -11.91 -14.69
N GLU A 54 -2.25 -10.59 -14.78
CA GLU A 54 -3.35 -9.93 -15.50
C GLU A 54 -2.80 -8.74 -16.30
N ASN A 55 -3.42 -8.40 -17.42
CA ASN A 55 -3.05 -7.21 -18.18
C ASN A 55 -3.71 -5.96 -17.59
N TYR A 56 -3.03 -4.82 -17.71
CA TYR A 56 -3.66 -3.53 -17.38
C TYR A 56 -4.64 -3.15 -18.49
N ASP A 57 -5.87 -2.80 -18.09
CA ASP A 57 -6.88 -2.21 -18.94
C ASP A 57 -7.33 -0.88 -18.30
N PRO A 58 -7.26 0.25 -19.05
CA PRO A 58 -7.69 1.57 -18.57
C PRO A 58 -9.13 1.65 -18.03
N GLU A 59 -10.02 0.76 -18.45
CA GLU A 59 -11.42 0.72 -18.00
C GLU A 59 -11.60 -0.08 -16.69
N MET A 60 -10.54 -0.70 -16.16
CA MET A 60 -10.59 -1.43 -14.89
C MET A 60 -10.78 -0.49 -13.70
N ASP A 61 -11.66 -0.87 -12.77
CA ASP A 61 -11.69 -0.25 -11.44
C ASP A 61 -10.50 -0.75 -10.61
N ILE A 62 -9.45 0.07 -10.54
CA ILE A 62 -8.24 -0.24 -9.77
C ILE A 62 -8.55 -0.43 -8.28
N LEU A 63 -9.54 0.25 -7.70
CA LEU A 63 -9.87 0.05 -6.29
C LEU A 63 -10.44 -1.34 -6.03
N ASP A 64 -11.27 -1.85 -6.94
CA ASP A 64 -11.82 -3.19 -6.82
C ASP A 64 -10.75 -4.27 -7.06
N VAL A 65 -9.86 -4.07 -8.04
CA VAL A 65 -8.70 -4.95 -8.25
C VAL A 65 -7.81 -4.99 -7.00
N LEU A 66 -7.55 -3.84 -6.37
CA LEU A 66 -6.78 -3.77 -5.13
C LEU A 66 -7.48 -4.52 -3.98
N LYS A 67 -8.80 -4.41 -3.83
CA LYS A 67 -9.56 -5.13 -2.79
C LYS A 67 -9.53 -6.65 -2.98
N ASN A 68 -9.63 -7.11 -4.23
CA ASN A 68 -9.57 -8.53 -4.57
C ASN A 68 -8.17 -9.13 -4.38
N ASN A 69 -7.14 -8.29 -4.31
CA ASN A 69 -5.74 -8.67 -4.09
C ASN A 69 -5.18 -8.24 -2.72
N ALA A 70 -6.05 -7.74 -1.82
CA ALA A 70 -5.71 -7.18 -0.51
C ALA A 70 -5.53 -8.21 0.60
#